data_AF-A0A7Y3DY33-F1
#
_entry.id   AF-A0A7Y3DY33-F1
#
_cell.length_a   1.000
_cell.length_b   1.000
_cell.length_c   1.000
_cell.angle_alpha   90.00
_cell.angle_beta   90.00
_cell.angle_gamma   90.00
#
_symmetry.space_group_name_H-M   'P 1'
#
loop_
_entity.id
_entity.type
_entity.pdbx_description
1 polymer ?
#
loop_
_entity_poly.entity_id
_entity_poly.type
_entity_poly.pdbx_seq_one_letter_code
_entity_poly.pdbx_strand_id
1 'polypeptide(L)'
;MELFDTIHESEHEQIVFCHNKDAGLRAIIGIHDTTLGPALGGTRMWPYETEEEALRDVLRLSRGMTYKAAVSGLNLGGGKAVIIGDPRKHKSEAL
;
A
#
# COMPACT_ATOMS: atom_id res chain seq x y z
N MET A 1 18.07 0.35 -3.46
CA MET A 1 16.98 1.31 -3.27
C MET A 1 17.02 1.67 -1.80
N GLU A 2 17.37 2.91 -1.48
CA GLU A 2 17.41 3.36 -0.09
C GLU A 2 15.97 3.70 0.35
N LEU A 3 15.48 2.98 1.35
CA LEU A 3 14.06 3.01 1.73
C LEU A 3 13.63 4.40 2.21
N PHE A 4 14.40 5.01 3.11
CA PHE A 4 14.09 6.33 3.65
C PHE A 4 14.19 7.44 2.61
N ASP A 5 15.15 7.37 1.70
CA ASP A 5 15.26 8.33 0.59
C ASP A 5 14.02 8.20 -0.31
N THR A 6 13.60 6.97 -0.62
CA THR A 6 12.40 6.73 -1.43
C THR A 6 11.13 7.26 -0.74
N ILE A 7 10.99 7.06 0.57
CA ILE A 7 9.86 7.59 1.36
C ILE A 7 9.88 9.12 1.36
N HIS A 8 11.05 9.73 1.52
CA HIS A 8 11.24 11.18 1.51
C HIS A 8 10.88 11.78 0.14
N GLU A 9 11.43 11.23 -0.95
CA GLU A 9 11.16 11.69 -2.32
C GLU A 9 9.70 11.51 -2.74
N SER A 10 9.04 10.47 -2.23
CA SER A 10 7.64 10.19 -2.52
C SER A 10 6.67 10.84 -1.54
N GLU A 11 7.18 11.61 -0.57
CA GLU A 11 6.42 12.36 0.44
C GLU A 11 5.42 11.50 1.24
N HIS A 12 5.75 10.22 1.47
CA HIS A 12 4.88 9.33 2.24
C HIS A 12 5.02 9.56 3.74
N GLU A 13 3.89 9.65 4.43
CA GLU A 13 3.84 9.65 5.89
C GLU A 13 4.31 8.32 6.49
N GLN A 14 3.84 7.17 5.96
CA GLN A 14 4.12 5.87 6.54
C GLN A 14 4.15 4.72 5.52
N ILE A 15 5.04 3.76 5.77
CA ILE A 15 5.05 2.43 5.14
C ILE A 15 5.01 1.37 6.24
N VAL A 16 4.04 0.46 6.18
CA VAL A 16 3.85 -0.60 7.19
C VAL A 16 3.96 -1.96 6.52
N PHE A 17 4.97 -2.74 6.93
CA PHE A 17 5.15 -4.12 6.49
C PHE A 17 4.41 -5.06 7.45
N CYS A 18 3.49 -5.84 6.91
CA CYS A 18 2.70 -6.81 7.65
C CYS A 18 3.13 -8.22 7.24
N HIS A 19 3.50 -9.04 8.23
CA HIS A 19 3.92 -10.41 8.00
C HIS A 19 3.27 -11.35 9.01
N ASN A 20 2.68 -12.44 8.54
CA ASN A 20 2.20 -13.53 9.38
C ASN A 20 2.66 -14.85 8.76
N LYS A 21 3.53 -15.57 9.49
CA LYS A 21 4.11 -16.82 9.01
C LYS A 21 3.08 -17.94 8.86
N ASP A 22 2.15 -18.06 9.81
CA ASP A 22 1.18 -19.16 9.86
C ASP A 22 0.09 -19.00 8.79
N ALA A 23 -0.34 -17.76 8.54
CA ALA A 23 -1.27 -17.43 7.46
C ALA A 23 -0.59 -17.29 6.08
N GLY A 24 0.74 -17.19 6.03
CA GLY A 24 1.49 -16.87 4.81
C GLY A 24 1.32 -15.42 4.32
N LEU A 25 0.88 -14.51 5.18
CA LEU A 25 0.67 -13.10 4.83
C LEU A 25 1.99 -12.38 4.62
N ARG A 26 2.12 -11.76 3.46
CA ARG A 26 3.14 -10.76 3.14
C ARG A 26 2.45 -9.56 2.52
N ALA A 27 2.37 -8.46 3.26
CA ALA A 27 1.66 -7.27 2.80
C ALA A 27 2.42 -5.99 3.14
N ILE A 28 2.20 -4.97 2.32
CA ILE A 28 2.74 -3.63 2.51
C ILE A 28 1.57 -2.65 2.44
N ILE A 29 1.47 -1.79 3.44
CA ILE A 29 0.50 -0.69 3.49
C ILE A 29 1.28 0.61 3.32
N GLY A 30 0.89 1.41 2.33
CA GLY A 30 1.40 2.75 2.11
C GLY A 30 0.35 3.79 2.48
N ILE A 31 0.73 4.75 3.32
CA ILE A 31 -0.04 5.94 3.66
C ILE A 31 0.75 7.12 3.12
N HIS A 32 0.19 7.79 2.12
CA HIS A 32 0.85 8.93 1.48
C HIS A 32 0.61 10.21 2.28
N ASP A 33 -0.65 10.62 2.44
CA ASP A 33 -1.02 11.84 3.15
C ASP A 33 -2.38 11.65 3.85
N THR A 34 -2.50 12.17 5.07
CA THR A 34 -3.71 12.15 5.90
C THR A 34 -4.21 13.56 6.26
N THR A 35 -3.71 14.61 5.59
CA THR A 35 -4.01 16.01 5.87
C THR A 35 -5.53 16.31 5.82
N LEU A 36 -6.23 15.77 4.82
CA LEU A 36 -7.68 15.98 4.65
C LEU A 36 -8.55 15.05 5.52
N GLY A 37 -7.96 14.02 6.12
CA GLY A 37 -8.68 13.00 6.89
C GLY A 37 -8.03 11.62 6.80
N PRO A 38 -8.69 10.58 7.33
CA PRO A 38 -8.15 9.22 7.32
C PRO A 38 -7.81 8.73 5.91
N ALA A 39 -6.71 7.99 5.77
CA ALA A 39 -6.31 7.42 4.50
C ALA A 39 -7.29 6.33 4.04
N LEU A 40 -7.91 6.51 2.87
CA LEU A 40 -8.74 5.50 2.23
C LEU A 40 -8.02 4.89 1.03
N GLY A 41 -8.08 3.58 0.91
CA GLY A 41 -7.40 2.82 -0.14
C GLY A 41 -7.91 1.40 -0.26
N GLY A 42 -7.99 0.88 -1.48
CA GLY A 42 -8.33 -0.54 -1.68
C GLY A 42 -7.13 -1.46 -1.46
N THR A 43 -7.37 -2.69 -1.03
CA THR A 43 -6.35 -3.75 -0.96
C THR A 43 -6.22 -4.47 -2.29
N ARG A 44 -5.00 -4.64 -2.79
CA ARG A 44 -4.70 -5.43 -3.99
C ARG A 44 -3.90 -6.67 -3.58
N MET A 45 -4.24 -7.83 -4.12
CA MET A 45 -3.39 -9.02 -4.06
C MET A 45 -2.84 -9.31 -5.45
N TRP A 46 -1.52 -9.40 -5.59
CA TRP A 46 -0.86 -9.61 -6.88
C TRP A 46 0.43 -10.44 -6.73
N PRO A 47 0.73 -11.34 -7.67
CA PRO A 47 1.96 -12.13 -7.64
C PRO A 47 3.15 -11.31 -8.17
N TYR A 48 3.63 -10.34 -7.38
CA TYR A 48 4.85 -9.57 -7.71
C TYR A 48 6.07 -10.50 -7.78
N GLU A 49 7.01 -10.20 -8.67
CA GLU A 49 8.24 -10.98 -8.81
C GLU A 49 9.23 -10.67 -7.68
N THR A 50 9.26 -9.40 -7.22
CA THR A 50 10.12 -8.95 -6.12
C THR A 50 9.40 -8.04 -5.12
N GLU A 51 9.99 -7.86 -3.94
CA GLU A 51 9.46 -6.98 -2.90
C GLU A 51 9.55 -5.50 -3.30
N GLU A 52 10.56 -5.12 -4.09
CA GLU A 52 10.72 -3.79 -4.63
C GLU A 52 9.61 -3.42 -5.60
N GLU A 53 9.12 -4.37 -6.41
CA GLU A 53 7.97 -4.14 -7.27
C GLU A 53 6.70 -3.88 -6.46
N ALA A 54 6.48 -4.67 -5.40
CA ALA A 54 5.36 -4.48 -4.48
C ALA A 54 5.45 -3.11 -3.77
N LEU A 55 6.65 -2.71 -3.32
CA LEU A 55 6.86 -1.41 -2.68
C LEU A 55 6.62 -0.25 -3.64
N ARG A 56 7.15 -0.31 -4.86
CA ARG A 56 6.92 0.72 -5.88
C ARG A 56 5.44 0.84 -6.22
N ASP A 57 4.71 -0.28 -6.33
CA ASP A 57 3.28 -0.24 -6.65
C ASP A 57 2.46 0.33 -5.49
N VAL A 58 2.75 -0.03 -4.23
CA VAL A 58 2.02 0.54 -3.09
C VAL A 58 2.23 2.04 -2.99
N LEU A 59 3.48 2.53 -3.09
CA LEU A 59 3.84 3.95 -3.04
C LEU A 59 3.12 4.76 -4.14
N ARG A 60 3.18 4.25 -5.38
CA ARG A 60 2.54 4.92 -6.53
C ARG A 60 1.02 5.01 -6.36
N LEU A 61 0.40 3.97 -5.84
CA LEU A 61 -1.05 3.88 -5.73
C LEU A 61 -1.61 4.65 -4.53
N SER A 62 -0.95 4.66 -3.37
CA SER A 62 -1.36 5.49 -2.22
C SER A 62 -1.27 6.98 -2.54
N ARG A 63 -0.22 7.40 -3.24
CA ARG A 63 -0.12 8.77 -3.78
C ARG A 63 -1.26 9.09 -4.73
N GLY A 64 -1.57 8.19 -5.67
CA GLY A 64 -2.72 8.34 -6.57
C GLY A 64 -4.06 8.47 -5.82
N MET A 65 -4.24 7.73 -4.73
CA MET A 65 -5.44 7.82 -3.89
C MET A 65 -5.57 9.17 -3.18
N THR A 66 -4.45 9.77 -2.75
CA THR A 66 -4.44 11.12 -2.14
C THR A 66 -5.02 12.14 -3.12
N TYR A 67 -4.45 12.21 -4.33
CA TYR A 67 -4.92 13.15 -5.35
C TYR A 67 -6.36 12.85 -5.78
N LYS A 68 -6.74 11.57 -5.89
CA LYS A 68 -8.11 11.18 -6.22
C LYS A 68 -9.11 11.64 -5.17
N ALA A 69 -8.79 11.48 -3.88
CA ALA A 69 -9.66 11.91 -2.80
C ALA A 69 -9.78 13.44 -2.76
N ALA A 70 -8.63 14.15 -2.83
CA ALA A 70 -8.57 15.60 -2.83
C ALA A 70 -9.35 16.23 -4.00
N VAL A 71 -9.13 15.78 -5.25
CA VAL A 71 -9.85 16.32 -6.42
C VAL A 71 -11.35 15.99 -6.41
N SER A 72 -11.73 14.92 -5.70
CA SER A 72 -13.14 14.54 -5.53
C SER A 72 -13.84 15.31 -4.41
N GLY A 73 -13.14 16.21 -3.70
CA GLY A 73 -13.70 16.98 -2.58
C GLY A 73 -14.04 16.13 -1.35
N LEU A 74 -13.34 15.00 -1.17
CA LEU A 74 -13.55 14.11 -0.02
C LEU A 74 -12.62 14.51 1.14
N ASN A 75 -13.13 14.42 2.37
CA ASN A 75 -12.34 14.58 3.60
C ASN A 75 -11.58 13.27 3.92
N LEU A 76 -10.77 12.81 2.98
CA LEU A 76 -10.03 11.57 3.05
C LEU A 76 -8.61 11.78 2.52
N GLY A 77 -7.65 11.11 3.16
CA GLY A 77 -6.29 10.97 2.68
C GLY A 77 -6.14 9.82 1.68
N GLY A 78 -4.89 9.54 1.29
CA GLY A 78 -4.57 8.46 0.34
C GLY A 78 -3.80 7.31 0.96
N GLY A 79 -4.44 6.14 0.98
CA GLY A 79 -3.82 4.89 1.39
C GLY A 79 -3.80 3.86 0.27
N LYS A 80 -2.99 2.82 0.45
CA LYS A 80 -3.06 1.60 -0.36
C LYS A 80 -2.49 0.42 0.43
N ALA A 81 -3.07 -0.76 0.24
CA ALA A 81 -2.43 -2.01 0.65
C ALA A 81 -2.17 -2.91 -0.56
N VAL A 82 -1.02 -3.58 -0.55
CA VAL A 82 -0.68 -4.67 -1.47
C VAL A 82 -0.36 -5.93 -0.67
N ILE A 83 -0.87 -7.07 -1.13
CA ILE A 83 -0.57 -8.41 -0.62
C ILE A 83 0.20 -9.14 -1.73
N ILE A 84 1.38 -9.66 -1.39
CA ILE A 84 2.24 -10.39 -2.32
C ILE A 84 1.74 -11.84 -2.38
N GLY A 85 1.09 -12.23 -3.47
CA GLY A 85 0.59 -13.59 -3.67
C GLY A 85 -0.38 -13.74 -4.84
N ASP A 86 -0.61 -15.00 -5.27
CA ASP A 86 -1.57 -15.31 -6.32
C ASP A 86 -3.00 -15.35 -5.75
N PRO A 87 -3.90 -14.42 -6.14
CA PRO A 87 -5.25 -14.35 -5.61
C PRO A 87 -6.14 -15.55 -5.97
N ARG A 88 -5.72 -16.39 -6.93
CA ARG A 88 -6.44 -17.60 -7.35
C ARG A 88 -6.00 -18.85 -6.59
N LYS A 89 -4.84 -18.81 -5.92
CA LYS A 89 -4.22 -20.00 -5.30
C LYS A 89 -3.95 -19.86 -3.82
N HIS A 90 -3.61 -18.67 -3.35
CA HIS A 90 -3.04 -18.50 -2.00
C HIS A 90 -4.04 -17.97 -0.97
N LYS A 91 -5.26 -17.60 -1.37
CA LYS A 91 -6.28 -17.13 -0.43
C LYS A 91 -6.75 -18.25 0.49
N SER A 92 -6.93 -17.92 1.75
CA SER A 92 -7.56 -18.77 2.76
C SER A 92 -8.30 -17.88 3.75
N GLU A 93 -9.11 -18.42 4.65
CA GLU A 93 -9.77 -17.60 5.67
C GLU A 93 -8.76 -16.93 6.63
N ALA A 94 -7.62 -17.58 6.88
CA ALA A 94 -6.57 -17.04 7.73
C ALA A 94 -5.77 -15.90 7.06
N LEU A 95 -5.89 -15.74 5.73
CA LEU A 95 -5.17 -14.76 4.92
C LEU A 95 -6.10 -13.66 4.39
#